data_AF-A0A378T4T8-F1
#
_entry.id   AF-A0A378T4T8-F1
#
_cell.length_a   1.000
_cell.length_b   1.000
_cell.length_c   1.000
_cell.angle_alpha   90.00
_cell.angle_beta   90.00
_cell.angle_gamma   90.00
#
_symmetry.space_group_name_H-M   'P 1'
#
loop_
_entity.id
_entity.type
_entity.pdbx_description
1 polymer ?
#
loop_
_entity_poly.entity_id
_entity_poly.type
_entity_poly.pdbx_seq_one_letter_code
_entity_poly.pdbx_strand_id
1 'polypeptide(L)' 'MAKYVCVELVGNTCQQWQEYSNSIDMLAITQEQANLICLCLILVFVSGFHFRAIANLILGRRY' A
#
# COMPACT_ATOMS: atom_id res chain seq x y z
N MET A 1 15.76 1.22 10.34
CA MET A 1 16.21 2.62 10.29
C MET A 1 14.99 3.47 10.56
N ALA A 2 14.95 4.19 11.68
CA ALA A 2 13.85 5.11 11.98
C ALA A 2 13.84 6.26 10.97
N LYS A 3 12.66 6.68 10.53
CA LYS A 3 12.48 7.81 9.61
C LYS A 3 11.81 8.95 10.36
N TYR A 4 12.40 10.14 10.29
CA TYR A 4 11.90 11.35 10.93
C TYR A 4 11.24 12.26 9.89
N VAL A 5 10.03 12.73 10.18
CA VAL A 5 9.32 13.72 9.36
C VAL A 5 9.08 14.96 10.20
N CYS A 6 9.35 16.12 9.62
CA CYS A 6 9.05 17.39 10.26
C CYS A 6 7.57 17.72 10.13
N VAL A 7 6.91 17.98 11.27
CA VAL A 7 5.46 18.20 11.34
C VAL A 7 5.12 19.68 11.50
N GLU A 8 6.02 20.45 12.13
CA GLU A 8 5.83 21.88 12.38
C GLU A 8 7.07 22.67 11.98
N LEU A 9 6.88 23.63 11.07
CA LEU A 9 7.94 24.41 10.44
C LEU A 9 7.71 25.88 10.76
N VAL A 10 8.58 26.47 11.60
CA VAL A 10 8.51 27.88 12.01
C VAL A 10 9.79 28.56 11.61
N GLY A 11 9.70 29.56 10.73
CA GLY A 11 10.86 30.32 10.27
C GLY A 11 11.94 29.44 9.64
N ASN A 12 11.55 28.53 8.73
CA ASN A 12 12.44 27.56 8.07
C ASN A 12 13.18 26.58 8.99
N THR A 13 12.82 26.52 10.27
CA THR A 13 13.40 25.58 11.21
C THR A 13 12.31 24.61 11.67
N CYS A 14 12.61 23.32 11.68
CA CYS A 14 11.69 22.29 12.16
C CYS A 14 11.67 22.27 13.68
N GLN A 15 10.52 22.65 14.24
CA GLN A 15 10.29 22.70 15.69
C GLN A 15 9.85 21.34 16.24
N GLN A 16 9.10 20.57 15.43
CA GLN A 16 8.62 19.24 15.82
C GLN A 16 9.00 18.18 14.78
N TRP A 17 9.58 17.09 15.28
CA TRP A 17 9.94 15.91 14.52
C TRP A 17 9.11 14.74 15.02
N GLN A 18 8.42 14.07 14.11
CA GLN A 18 7.71 12.84 14.41
C GLN A 18 8.51 11.66 13.88
N GLU A 19 8.81 10.73 14.79
CA GLU A 19 9.53 9.50 14.47
C GLU A 19 8.52 8.43 14.05
N TYR A 20 8.75 7.85 12.88
CA TYR A 20 7.96 6.73 12.37
C TYR A 20 8.81 5.47 12.40
N SER A 21 8.37 4.49 13.20
CA SER A 21 9.03 3.20 13.37
C SER A 21 8.82 2.28 12.16
N ASN A 22 7.65 2.37 11.55
CA ASN A 22 7.23 1.56 10.40
C ASN A 22 6.69 2.44 9.27
N SER A 23 6.78 1.93 8.04
CA SER A 23 6.22 2.59 6.85
C SER A 23 4.70 2.73 6.90
N ILE A 24 4.02 1.91 7.72
CA ILE A 24 2.57 2.00 7.94
C ILE A 24 2.23 3.22 8.79
N ASP A 25 2.98 3.52 9.85
CA ASP A 25 2.70 4.69 10.70
C ASP A 25 2.87 6.02 9.94
N MET A 26 3.73 6.04 8.91
CA MET A 26 3.93 7.18 8.02
C MET A 26 2.72 7.41 7.11
N LEU A 27 1.98 6.35 6.78
CA LEU A 27 0.73 6.47 6.07
C LEU A 27 -0.33 6.82 7.13
N ALA A 28 -1.07 7.92 6.95
CA ALA A 28 -2.13 8.33 7.88
C ALA A 28 -3.37 7.40 7.82
N ILE A 29 -3.15 6.09 7.90
CA ILE A 29 -4.14 5.01 7.83
C ILE A 29 -3.96 4.12 9.05
N THR A 30 -5.06 3.61 9.58
CA THR A 30 -5.01 2.66 10.70
C THR A 30 -4.51 1.28 10.22
N GLN A 31 -4.02 0.46 11.15
CA GLN A 31 -3.58 -0.91 10.85
C GLN A 31 -4.70 -1.75 10.21
N GLU A 32 -5.96 -1.55 10.63
CA GLU A 32 -7.12 -2.21 10.02
C GLU A 32 -7.32 -1.79 8.56
N GLN A 33 -7.18 -0.49 8.25
CA GLN A 33 -7.26 0.02 6.89
C GLN A 33 -6.13 -0.54 6.02
N ALA A 34 -4.91 -0.63 6.55
CA ALA A 34 -3.78 -1.25 5.85
C ALA A 34 -4.05 -2.73 5.51
N ASN A 35 -4.61 -3.50 6.45
CA ASN A 35 -4.98 -4.90 6.21
C ASN A 35 -6.08 -5.04 5.14
N LEU A 36 -7.08 -4.16 5.14
CA LEU A 36 -8.13 -4.14 4.12
C LEU A 36 -7.59 -3.81 2.74
N ILE A 37 -6.67 -2.83 2.63
CA ILE A 37 -6.02 -2.48 1.36
C ILE A 37 -5.21 -3.68 0.83
N CYS A 38 -4.45 -4.36 1.70
CA CYS A 38 -3.73 -5.58 1.32
C CYS A 38 -4.67 -6.67 0.79
N LEU A 39 -5.79 -6.92 1.47
CA LEU A 39 -6.80 -7.89 1.02
C LEU A 39 -7.40 -7.51 -0.33
N CYS A 40 -7.78 -6.24 -0.52
CA CYS A 40 -8.31 -5.75 -1.79
C CYS A 40 -7.31 -5.94 -2.94
N LEU A 41 -6.03 -5.64 -2.72
CA LEU A 41 -4.98 -5.86 -3.72
C LEU A 41 -4.87 -7.33 -4.09
N ILE A 42 -4.85 -8.24 -3.11
CA ILE A 42 -4.82 -9.69 -3.36
C ILE A 42 -6.01 -10.13 -4.22
N LEU A 43 -7.22 -9.67 -3.90
CA LEU A 43 -8.44 -10.01 -4.65
C LEU A 43 -8.38 -9.51 -6.11
N VAL A 44 -7.88 -8.30 -6.35
CA VAL A 44 -7.71 -7.74 -7.70
C VAL A 44 -6.68 -8.56 -8.49
N PHE A 45 -5.56 -8.94 -7.87
CA PHE A 45 -4.57 -9.78 -8.54
C PHE A 45 -5.16 -11.15 -8.89
N VAL A 46 -5.75 -11.85 -7.92
CA VAL A 46 -6.34 -13.17 -8.10
C VAL A 46 -7.42 -13.15 -9.19
N SER A 47 -8.34 -12.18 -9.14
CA SER A 47 -9.39 -12.04 -10.16
C SER A 47 -8.82 -11.75 -11.56
N GLY A 48 -7.80 -10.89 -11.69
CA GLY A 48 -7.13 -10.63 -12.95
C GLY A 48 -6.45 -11.87 -13.55
N PHE A 49 -5.76 -12.66 -12.71
CA PHE A 49 -5.14 -13.92 -13.14
C PHE A 49 -6.16 -14.96 -13.57
N HIS A 50 -7.26 -15.12 -12.81
CA HIS A 50 -8.34 -16.03 -13.20
C HIS A 50 -9.03 -15.60 -14.48
N PHE A 51 -9.26 -14.30 -14.66
CA PHE A 51 -9.86 -13.78 -15.90
C PHE A 51 -8.98 -14.10 -17.12
N ARG A 52 -7.66 -13.94 -16.99
CA ARG A 52 -6.70 -14.32 -18.04
C ARG A 52 -6.72 -15.83 -18.32
N ALA A 53 -6.76 -16.67 -17.27
CA ALA A 53 -6.81 -18.12 -17.43
C ALA A 53 -8.12 -18.57 -18.12
N ILE A 54 -9.26 -18.01 -17.72
CA ILE A 54 -10.57 -18.27 -18.34
C ILE A 54 -10.59 -17.80 -19.79
N ALA A 55 -10.08 -16.59 -20.06
CA ALA A 55 -9.99 -16.06 -21.41
C ALA A 55 -9.11 -16.94 -22.32
N ASN A 56 -7.98 -17.43 -21.82
CA ASN A 56 -7.11 -18.35 -22.57
C ASN A 56 -7.77 -19.71 -22.85
N LEU A 57 -8.55 -20.23 -21.89
CA LEU A 57 -9.38 -21.43 -22.08
C LEU A 57 -10.45 -21.22 -23.16
N ILE A 58 -11.20 -20.12 -23.10
CA ILE A 58 -12.26 -19.80 -24.06
C ILE A 58 -11.68 -19.59 -25.46
N LEU A 59 -10.56 -18.87 -25.57
CA LEU A 59 -9.92 -18.56 -26.86
C LEU A 59 -9.03 -19.69 -27.37
N GLY A 60 -8.92 -20.82 -26.66
CA GLY A 60 -8.07 -21.95 -27.02
C GLY A 60 -6.57 -21.61 -27.12
N ARG A 61 -6.14 -20.52 -26.49
CA ARG A 61 -4.74 -20.09 -26.50
C ARG A 61 -3.98 -20.90 -25.47
N ARG A 62 -2.98 -21.67 -25.92
CA ARG A 62 -1.97 -22.18 -24.99
C ARG A 62 -1.15 -20.96 -24.53
N TYR A 63 -1.03 -20.81 -23.21
CA TYR A 63 -0.16 -19.86 -22.46
C TYR A 63 -0.76 -18.47 -22.16
#